data_AF-K8PBL2-F1
#
_entry.id   AF-K8PBL2-F1
#
_cell.length_a   1.000
_cell.length_b   1.000
_cell.length_c   1.000
_cell.angle_alpha   90.00
_cell.angle_beta   90.00
_cell.angle_gamma   90.00
#
_symmetry.space_group_name_H-M   'P 1'
#
loop_
_entity.id
_entity.type
_entity.pdbx_description
1 polymer ?
#
loop_
_entity_poly.entity_id
_entity_poly.type
_entity_poly.pdbx_seq_one_letter_code
_entity_poly.pdbx_strand_id
1 'polypeptide(L)'
;MRTSERIGIVAALTVAFFAAGPAVAFEGTSPGNQDGTLPVVAAPTGVAVIKKPVPPADIPQPPATLSALQYAAEGGHPVAQWKLGRMYAKGDGVAQDDLRAYDYFSKIANAHAEDSPSAPQATIVANAFVALGRYYVSGIPNTRVKADPERAREMFSYAASYFGNAEAQYNLARMYLDGVGMPRDTRYGIRWLGLAARKGQHQAQALLGQMLFNGTGSQRQAARGLMWLTLAQDSAGPDEIWIKDSYKTALSKASEDDRAMALQMLERWVQGRRD
;
A
#
# COMPACT_ATOMS: atom_id res chain seq x y z
N MET A 1 -29.88 16.29 -49.18
CA MET A 1 -29.45 15.09 -48.42
C MET A 1 -29.51 15.42 -46.94
N ARG A 2 -30.30 14.61 -46.21
CA ARG A 2 -30.38 14.39 -44.75
C ARG A 2 -30.73 15.57 -43.82
N THR A 3 -31.94 15.41 -43.31
CA THR A 3 -32.68 16.10 -42.27
C THR A 3 -32.12 15.85 -40.87
N SER A 4 -32.35 16.86 -40.04
CA SER A 4 -32.07 17.01 -38.62
C SER A 4 -32.89 16.09 -37.70
N GLU A 5 -32.31 15.85 -36.52
CA GLU A 5 -32.86 15.19 -35.35
C GLU A 5 -34.13 15.88 -34.81
N ARG A 6 -35.10 15.07 -34.35
CA ARG A 6 -36.05 15.47 -33.31
C ARG A 6 -36.31 14.30 -32.36
N ILE A 7 -35.88 14.52 -31.12
CA ILE A 7 -36.18 13.78 -29.91
C ILE A 7 -37.60 14.16 -29.45
N GLY A 8 -38.36 13.21 -28.92
CA GLY A 8 -39.36 13.53 -27.89
C GLY A 8 -40.63 12.67 -27.85
N ILE A 9 -40.72 11.91 -26.74
CA ILE A 9 -41.93 11.57 -25.96
C ILE A 9 -42.75 10.37 -26.44
N VAL A 10 -42.70 9.27 -25.67
CA VAL A 10 -43.90 8.59 -25.13
C VAL A 10 -43.57 8.02 -23.74
N ALA A 11 -44.49 8.26 -22.81
CA ALA A 11 -44.46 7.88 -21.41
C ALA A 11 -45.17 6.53 -21.15
N ALA A 12 -45.00 6.07 -19.89
CA ALA A 12 -45.89 5.18 -19.14
C ALA A 12 -45.80 3.66 -19.42
N LEU A 13 -45.41 2.86 -18.43
CA LEU A 13 -46.32 2.28 -17.42
C LEU A 13 -45.59 1.20 -16.59
N THR A 14 -45.85 1.26 -15.29
CA THR A 14 -45.51 0.29 -14.24
C THR A 14 -46.04 -1.12 -14.50
N VAL A 15 -45.38 -2.15 -13.96
CA VAL A 15 -45.96 -3.20 -13.08
C VAL A 15 -44.81 -3.95 -12.39
N ALA A 16 -44.90 -4.05 -11.07
CA ALA A 16 -44.05 -4.86 -10.21
C ALA A 16 -44.54 -6.32 -10.22
N PHE A 17 -43.62 -7.28 -10.15
CA PHE A 17 -43.94 -8.66 -9.74
C PHE A 17 -42.90 -9.15 -8.74
N PHE A 18 -43.31 -9.25 -7.48
CA PHE A 18 -42.66 -10.02 -6.44
C PHE A 18 -43.11 -11.47 -6.58
N ALA A 19 -42.19 -12.43 -6.64
CA ALA A 19 -42.48 -13.84 -6.46
C ALA A 19 -41.98 -14.28 -5.08
N ALA A 20 -42.94 -14.61 -4.21
CA ALA A 20 -42.73 -15.21 -2.90
C ALA A 20 -42.43 -16.71 -3.06
N GLY A 21 -41.39 -17.21 -2.38
CA GLY A 21 -41.18 -18.64 -2.13
C GLY A 21 -41.80 -19.03 -0.79
N PRO A 22 -42.42 -20.22 -0.66
CA PRO A 22 -43.15 -20.60 0.53
C PRO A 22 -42.21 -21.01 1.67
N ALA A 23 -42.51 -20.46 2.85
CA ALA A 23 -42.05 -20.95 4.14
C ALA A 23 -42.79 -22.25 4.48
N VAL A 24 -42.07 -23.23 5.02
CA VAL A 24 -42.66 -24.40 5.69
C VAL A 24 -42.18 -24.35 7.14
N ALA A 25 -43.12 -24.09 8.04
CA ALA A 25 -42.91 -24.13 9.48
C ALA A 25 -43.48 -25.44 10.05
N PHE A 26 -42.69 -26.04 10.94
CA PHE A 26 -43.07 -26.64 12.23
C PHE A 26 -44.24 -27.63 12.29
N GLU A 27 -43.97 -28.88 12.72
CA GLU A 27 -44.62 -29.43 13.93
C GLU A 27 -43.90 -30.68 14.44
N GLY A 28 -43.78 -30.78 15.77
CA GLY A 28 -43.10 -31.85 16.48
C GLY A 28 -43.97 -33.06 16.80
N THR A 29 -43.32 -34.17 17.11
CA THR A 29 -43.86 -35.22 17.99
C THR A 29 -42.71 -36.15 18.40
N SER A 30 -42.43 -36.23 19.70
CA SER A 30 -41.78 -37.42 20.28
C SER A 30 -42.84 -38.50 20.50
N PRO A 31 -42.49 -39.77 20.35
CA PRO A 31 -42.52 -40.64 21.53
C PRO A 31 -41.42 -41.72 21.56
N GLY A 32 -41.10 -42.17 22.77
CA GLY A 32 -40.76 -43.57 23.00
C GLY A 32 -39.31 -43.87 23.40
N ASN A 33 -39.10 -43.97 24.72
CA ASN A 33 -38.11 -44.86 25.30
C ASN A 33 -38.19 -46.25 24.66
N GLN A 34 -37.06 -46.78 24.19
CA GLN A 34 -36.77 -48.21 24.30
C GLN A 34 -35.30 -48.41 24.63
N ASP A 35 -35.09 -49.11 25.74
CA ASP A 35 -33.84 -49.70 26.19
C ASP A 35 -33.22 -50.57 25.10
N GLY A 36 -31.97 -50.26 24.77
CA GLY A 36 -31.15 -51.05 23.86
C GLY A 36 -29.70 -50.93 24.30
N THR A 37 -29.29 -51.79 25.21
CA THR A 37 -27.90 -51.97 25.64
C THR A 37 -27.02 -52.28 24.43
N LEU A 38 -26.15 -51.34 24.06
CA LEU A 38 -25.06 -51.58 23.11
C LEU A 38 -23.77 -51.93 23.87
N PRO A 39 -22.98 -52.91 23.39
CA PRO A 39 -21.79 -53.37 24.09
C PRO A 39 -20.68 -52.32 24.04
N VAL A 40 -20.05 -52.09 25.19
CA VAL A 40 -18.82 -51.28 25.31
C VAL A 40 -17.69 -52.04 24.63
N VAL A 41 -17.31 -51.60 23.43
CA VAL A 41 -16.01 -51.96 22.83
C VAL A 41 -15.00 -50.90 23.28
N ALA A 42 -14.00 -51.35 24.02
CA ALA A 42 -12.89 -50.53 24.48
C ALA A 42 -12.17 -49.83 23.32
N ALA A 43 -11.93 -48.53 23.47
CA ALA A 43 -11.13 -47.74 22.56
C ALA A 43 -9.66 -48.23 22.59
N PRO A 44 -8.98 -48.36 21.43
CA PRO A 44 -7.52 -48.46 21.44
C PRO A 44 -6.94 -47.11 21.87
N THR A 45 -6.37 -47.07 23.07
CA THR A 45 -5.47 -46.01 23.51
C THR A 45 -4.24 -45.99 22.61
N GLY A 46 -4.16 -45.01 21.72
CA GLY A 46 -3.05 -44.88 20.79
C GLY A 46 -3.11 -43.59 19.98
N VAL A 47 -3.14 -42.43 20.65
CA VAL A 47 -2.85 -41.17 19.97
C VAL A 47 -1.36 -41.16 19.65
N ALA A 48 -1.00 -41.65 18.47
CA ALA A 48 0.29 -41.40 17.88
C ALA A 48 0.38 -39.89 17.60
N VAL A 49 0.96 -39.16 18.55
CA VAL A 49 1.44 -37.79 18.31
C VAL A 49 2.48 -37.90 17.21
N ILE A 50 2.11 -37.49 15.99
CA ILE A 50 3.07 -37.27 14.91
C ILE A 50 3.96 -36.11 15.37
N LYS A 51 5.04 -36.41 16.07
CA LYS A 51 6.14 -35.47 16.27
C LYS A 51 6.75 -35.21 14.91
N LYS A 52 6.50 -34.02 14.36
CA LYS A 52 7.27 -33.50 13.22
C LYS A 52 8.77 -33.62 13.56
N PRO A 53 9.62 -33.97 12.58
CA PRO A 53 11.04 -34.13 12.83
C PRO A 53 11.62 -32.82 13.36
N VAL A 54 12.27 -32.92 14.53
CA VAL A 54 13.06 -31.83 15.08
C VAL A 54 14.24 -31.63 14.12
N PRO A 55 14.46 -30.42 13.59
CA PRO A 55 15.60 -30.16 12.70
C PRO A 55 16.93 -30.48 13.43
N PRO A 56 17.96 -30.92 12.70
CA PRO A 56 19.26 -31.23 13.30
C PRO A 56 19.80 -30.04 14.11
N ALA A 57 20.37 -30.34 15.28
CA ALA A 57 20.77 -29.38 16.32
C ALA A 57 21.85 -28.36 15.90
N ASP A 58 22.40 -28.50 14.69
CA ASP A 58 23.49 -27.66 14.16
C ASP A 58 23.01 -26.51 13.27
N ILE A 59 21.69 -26.33 13.10
CA ILE A 59 21.13 -25.14 12.45
C ILE A 59 20.86 -24.09 13.54
N PRO A 60 21.43 -22.87 13.46
CA PRO A 60 21.09 -21.79 14.36
C PRO A 60 19.57 -21.61 14.38
N GLN A 61 18.93 -21.97 15.49
CA GLN A 61 17.50 -21.84 15.62
C GLN A 61 17.18 -20.34 15.59
N PRO A 62 16.31 -19.88 14.68
CA PRO A 62 15.89 -18.50 14.69
C PRO A 62 15.25 -18.23 16.07
N PRO A 63 15.50 -17.06 16.71
CA PRO A 63 14.92 -16.74 18.01
C PRO A 63 13.43 -17.07 18.07
N ALA A 64 12.91 -17.53 19.21
CA ALA A 64 11.51 -18.00 19.36
C ALA A 64 10.43 -17.03 18.81
N THR A 65 10.77 -15.76 18.67
CA THR A 65 9.96 -14.72 18.03
C THR A 65 9.82 -14.90 16.52
N LEU A 66 10.85 -15.38 15.83
CA LEU A 66 10.85 -15.65 14.40
C LEU A 66 10.05 -16.90 14.04
N SER A 67 10.14 -17.98 14.84
CA SER A 67 9.36 -19.20 14.59
C SER A 67 7.86 -18.97 14.76
N ALA A 68 7.46 -18.22 15.78
CA ALA A 68 6.07 -17.80 15.96
C ALA A 68 5.58 -16.89 14.81
N LEU A 69 6.45 -15.98 14.34
CA LEU A 69 6.12 -15.09 13.22
C LEU A 69 5.98 -15.85 11.90
N GLN A 70 6.85 -16.83 11.64
CA GLN A 70 6.76 -17.73 10.49
C GLN A 70 5.45 -18.52 10.51
N TYR A 71 5.11 -19.11 11.65
CA TYR A 71 3.85 -19.84 11.82
C TYR A 71 2.63 -18.96 11.51
N ALA A 72 2.59 -17.72 12.05
CA ALA A 72 1.50 -16.79 11.78
C ALA A 72 1.45 -16.35 10.30
N ALA A 73 2.60 -16.18 9.64
CA ALA A 73 2.67 -15.81 8.24
C ALA A 73 2.23 -16.95 7.31
N GLU A 74 2.56 -18.19 7.66
CA GLU A 74 2.05 -19.41 7.00
C GLU A 74 0.54 -19.56 7.18
N GLY A 75 0.02 -19.16 8.33
CA GLY A 75 -1.43 -19.05 8.60
C GLY A 75 -2.14 -17.94 7.82
N GLY A 76 -1.43 -17.18 6.97
CA GLY A 76 -2.03 -16.15 6.11
C GLY A 76 -2.21 -14.79 6.78
N HIS A 77 -1.67 -14.56 7.98
CA HIS A 77 -1.81 -13.27 8.65
C HIS A 77 -0.97 -12.18 7.95
N PRO A 78 -1.59 -11.14 7.35
CA PRO A 78 -0.88 -10.16 6.53
C PRO A 78 0.13 -9.34 7.33
N VAL A 79 -0.16 -9.08 8.62
CA VAL A 79 0.77 -8.39 9.53
C VAL A 79 2.06 -9.20 9.72
N ALA A 80 1.95 -10.52 9.90
CA ALA A 80 3.10 -11.40 10.09
C ALA A 80 3.91 -11.54 8.80
N GLN A 81 3.23 -11.73 7.67
CA GLN A 81 3.86 -11.76 6.35
C GLN A 81 4.60 -10.45 6.05
N TRP A 82 3.98 -9.29 6.34
CA TRP A 82 4.59 -7.98 6.15
C TRP A 82 5.84 -7.81 7.01
N LYS A 83 5.76 -8.21 8.28
CA LYS A 83 6.90 -8.14 9.20
C LYS A 83 8.04 -9.02 8.72
N LEU A 84 7.80 -10.28 8.34
CA LEU A 84 8.84 -11.16 7.79
C LEU A 84 9.44 -10.61 6.51
N GLY A 85 8.60 -10.15 5.57
CA GLY A 85 9.09 -9.56 4.33
C GLY A 85 10.04 -8.39 4.59
N ARG A 86 9.71 -7.53 5.55
CA ARG A 86 10.59 -6.42 5.97
C ARG A 86 11.86 -6.89 6.67
N MET A 87 11.79 -7.92 7.50
CA MET A 87 12.97 -8.48 8.17
C MET A 87 13.96 -9.03 7.14
N TYR A 88 13.47 -9.81 6.17
CA TYR A 88 14.30 -10.31 5.07
C TYR A 88 14.84 -9.19 4.17
N ALA A 89 14.05 -8.16 3.86
CA ALA A 89 14.50 -7.04 3.03
C ALA A 89 15.62 -6.20 3.69
N LYS A 90 15.64 -6.12 5.03
CA LYS A 90 16.63 -5.32 5.79
C LYS A 90 17.74 -6.15 6.42
N GLY A 91 17.61 -7.47 6.46
CA GLY A 91 18.47 -8.34 7.26
C GLY A 91 18.31 -8.13 8.78
N ASP A 92 17.11 -7.75 9.24
CA ASP A 92 16.84 -7.50 10.66
C ASP A 92 16.57 -8.82 11.40
N GLY A 93 17.58 -9.32 12.11
CA GLY A 93 17.51 -10.60 12.83
C GLY A 93 17.53 -11.85 11.94
N VAL A 94 17.66 -11.68 10.62
CA VAL A 94 17.81 -12.74 9.60
C VAL A 94 18.83 -12.30 8.55
N ALA A 95 19.40 -13.23 7.79
CA ALA A 95 20.20 -12.86 6.63
C ALA A 95 19.32 -12.11 5.62
N GLN A 96 19.84 -11.04 5.02
CA GLN A 96 19.12 -10.29 3.99
C GLN A 96 18.82 -11.20 2.79
N ASP A 97 17.55 -11.24 2.39
CA ASP A 97 17.06 -12.06 1.28
C ASP A 97 15.89 -11.34 0.60
N ASP A 98 16.21 -10.56 -0.43
CA ASP A 98 15.25 -9.76 -1.16
C ASP A 98 14.22 -10.63 -1.91
N LEU A 99 14.60 -11.85 -2.32
CA LEU A 99 13.69 -12.77 -3.00
C LEU A 99 12.62 -13.30 -2.03
N ARG A 100 13.00 -13.70 -0.82
CA ARG A 100 12.04 -14.07 0.22
C ARG A 100 11.15 -12.89 0.59
N ALA A 101 11.72 -11.70 0.72
CA ALA A 101 10.94 -10.50 0.99
C ALA A 101 9.90 -10.24 -0.11
N TYR A 102 10.31 -10.31 -1.37
CA TYR A 102 9.43 -10.23 -2.53
C TYR A 102 8.30 -11.27 -2.48
N ASP A 103 8.61 -12.52 -2.14
CA ASP A 103 7.61 -13.58 -2.06
C ASP A 103 6.58 -13.34 -0.94
N TYR A 104 7.00 -12.82 0.22
CA TYR A 104 6.06 -12.43 1.28
C TYR A 104 5.16 -11.27 0.85
N PHE A 105 5.70 -10.23 0.22
CA PHE A 105 4.88 -9.12 -0.26
C PHE A 105 3.93 -9.55 -1.38
N SER A 106 4.37 -10.48 -2.25
CA SER A 106 3.53 -11.06 -3.30
C SER A 106 2.36 -11.84 -2.72
N LYS A 107 2.57 -12.60 -1.65
CA LYS A 107 1.49 -13.32 -0.94
C LYS A 107 0.42 -12.36 -0.41
N ILE A 108 0.84 -11.27 0.22
CA ILE A 108 -0.09 -10.24 0.73
C ILE A 108 -0.89 -9.63 -0.41
N ALA A 109 -0.20 -9.18 -1.48
CA ALA A 109 -0.84 -8.56 -2.62
C ALA A 109 -1.84 -9.51 -3.30
N ASN A 110 -1.49 -10.77 -3.49
CA ASN A 110 -2.36 -11.76 -4.13
C ASN A 110 -3.57 -12.14 -3.28
N ALA A 111 -3.40 -12.24 -1.95
CA ALA A 111 -4.49 -12.63 -1.05
C ALA A 111 -5.49 -11.49 -0.79
N HIS A 112 -5.05 -10.24 -0.90
CA HIS A 112 -5.79 -9.08 -0.43
C HIS A 112 -5.91 -7.97 -1.50
N ALA A 113 -5.63 -8.25 -2.77
CA ALA A 113 -5.74 -7.25 -3.83
C ALA A 113 -7.13 -6.61 -3.84
N GLU A 114 -8.18 -7.42 -3.78
CA GLU A 114 -9.57 -6.96 -3.91
C GLU A 114 -10.18 -6.45 -2.60
N ASP A 115 -9.41 -6.44 -1.51
CA ASP A 115 -9.90 -5.95 -0.22
C ASP A 115 -10.23 -4.46 -0.29
N SER A 116 -11.30 -4.08 0.40
CA SER A 116 -11.70 -2.67 0.49
C SER A 116 -10.53 -1.79 0.96
N PRO A 117 -10.34 -0.58 0.39
CA PRO A 117 -9.38 0.40 0.88
C PRO A 117 -9.62 0.85 2.33
N SER A 118 -10.81 0.58 2.88
CA SER A 118 -11.16 0.82 4.29
C SER A 118 -10.94 -0.39 5.21
N ALA A 119 -10.49 -1.53 4.68
CA ALA A 119 -10.24 -2.72 5.48
C ALA A 119 -9.09 -2.49 6.48
N PRO A 120 -9.09 -3.14 7.66
CA PRO A 120 -8.04 -2.97 8.67
C PRO A 120 -6.62 -3.22 8.13
N GLN A 121 -6.46 -4.15 7.19
CA GLN A 121 -5.20 -4.51 6.56
C GLN A 121 -4.82 -3.65 5.36
N ALA A 122 -5.69 -2.74 4.88
CA ALA A 122 -5.50 -2.01 3.62
C ALA A 122 -4.15 -1.27 3.55
N THR A 123 -3.67 -0.72 4.67
CA THR A 123 -2.36 -0.06 4.74
C THR A 123 -1.21 -1.03 4.46
N ILE A 124 -1.28 -2.24 5.00
CA ILE A 124 -0.25 -3.27 4.80
C ILE A 124 -0.27 -3.76 3.36
N VAL A 125 -1.47 -3.98 2.81
CA VAL A 125 -1.65 -4.39 1.42
C VAL A 125 -1.08 -3.35 0.47
N ALA A 126 -1.43 -2.07 0.67
CA ALA A 126 -0.90 -0.98 -0.12
C ALA A 126 0.63 -0.88 -0.04
N ASN A 127 1.21 -1.05 1.15
CA ASN A 127 2.65 -1.05 1.33
C ASN A 127 3.33 -2.27 0.69
N ALA A 128 2.66 -3.43 0.64
CA ALA A 128 3.13 -4.60 -0.09
C ALA A 128 3.21 -4.31 -1.60
N PHE A 129 2.17 -3.70 -2.18
CA PHE A 129 2.21 -3.23 -3.57
C PHE A 129 3.36 -2.23 -3.82
N VAL A 130 3.58 -1.28 -2.91
CA VAL A 130 4.72 -0.35 -3.01
C VAL A 130 6.06 -1.09 -2.99
N ALA A 131 6.23 -2.06 -2.09
CA ALA A 131 7.45 -2.84 -1.99
C ALA A 131 7.69 -3.69 -3.26
N LEU A 132 6.65 -4.31 -3.81
CA LEU A 132 6.72 -5.02 -5.09
C LEU A 132 7.09 -4.08 -6.23
N GLY A 133 6.48 -2.90 -6.29
CA GLY A 133 6.82 -1.86 -7.27
C GLY A 133 8.32 -1.52 -7.22
N ARG A 134 8.88 -1.35 -6.02
CA ARG A 134 10.32 -1.08 -5.83
C ARG A 134 11.20 -2.22 -6.34
N TYR A 135 10.83 -3.48 -6.05
CA TYR A 135 11.56 -4.63 -6.59
C TYR A 135 11.47 -4.75 -8.10
N TYR A 136 10.34 -4.34 -8.71
CA TYR A 136 10.24 -4.27 -10.16
C TYR A 136 11.02 -3.10 -10.77
N VAL A 137 11.24 -2.00 -10.06
CA VAL A 137 12.15 -0.93 -10.54
C VAL A 137 13.59 -1.41 -10.58
N SER A 138 14.08 -2.04 -9.50
CA SER A 138 15.50 -2.43 -9.39
C SER A 138 15.80 -3.80 -10.01
N GLY A 139 14.82 -4.70 -10.05
CA GLY A 139 15.06 -6.13 -10.15
C GLY A 139 15.72 -6.69 -8.88
N ILE A 140 15.82 -8.02 -8.81
CA ILE A 140 16.57 -8.72 -7.76
C ILE A 140 17.72 -9.51 -8.43
N PRO A 141 18.99 -9.16 -8.15
CA PRO A 141 20.15 -9.80 -8.77
C PRO A 141 20.15 -11.32 -8.61
N ASN A 142 20.61 -12.04 -9.63
CA ASN A 142 20.73 -13.51 -9.63
C ASN A 142 19.42 -14.29 -9.39
N THR A 143 18.26 -13.67 -9.63
CA THR A 143 16.95 -14.34 -9.49
C THR A 143 16.08 -14.20 -10.74
N ARG A 144 14.87 -14.77 -10.65
CA ARG A 144 13.79 -14.65 -11.64
C ARG A 144 13.13 -13.27 -11.69
N VAL A 145 13.26 -12.45 -10.65
CA VAL A 145 12.62 -11.12 -10.61
C VAL A 145 13.55 -10.13 -11.32
N LYS A 146 13.24 -9.83 -12.58
CA LYS A 146 13.97 -8.82 -13.37
C LYS A 146 13.33 -7.45 -13.19
N ALA A 147 14.12 -6.42 -13.48
CA ALA A 147 13.59 -5.06 -13.56
C ALA A 147 12.53 -5.01 -14.67
N ASP A 148 11.34 -4.54 -14.30
CA ASP A 148 10.18 -4.38 -15.16
C ASP A 148 9.49 -3.06 -14.79
N PRO A 149 9.87 -1.95 -15.45
CA PRO A 149 9.27 -0.65 -15.22
C PRO A 149 7.76 -0.60 -15.45
N GLU A 150 7.21 -1.43 -16.34
CA GLU A 150 5.77 -1.43 -16.61
C GLU A 150 5.01 -2.04 -15.42
N ARG A 151 5.48 -3.18 -14.91
CA ARG A 151 4.93 -3.78 -13.68
C ARG A 151 5.12 -2.87 -12.48
N ALA A 152 6.27 -2.21 -12.34
CA ALA A 152 6.49 -1.26 -11.27
C ALA A 152 5.44 -0.14 -11.28
N ARG A 153 5.17 0.43 -12.46
CA ARG A 153 4.13 1.43 -12.66
C ARG A 153 2.76 0.90 -12.27
N GLU A 154 2.42 -0.32 -12.66
CA GLU A 154 1.13 -0.93 -12.31
C GLU A 154 0.96 -1.06 -10.80
N MET A 155 1.97 -1.60 -10.10
CA MET A 155 1.93 -1.75 -8.64
C MET A 155 1.79 -0.38 -7.94
N PHE A 156 2.56 0.62 -8.35
CA PHE A 156 2.45 1.96 -7.78
C PHE A 156 1.14 2.64 -8.15
N SER A 157 0.66 2.52 -9.38
CA SER A 157 -0.61 3.06 -9.83
C SER A 157 -1.77 2.49 -9.02
N TYR A 158 -1.75 1.18 -8.79
CA TYR A 158 -2.76 0.50 -7.99
C TYR A 158 -2.75 1.00 -6.55
N ALA A 159 -1.60 0.98 -5.88
CA ALA A 159 -1.47 1.47 -4.51
C ALA A 159 -1.80 2.99 -4.38
N ALA A 160 -1.46 3.79 -5.38
CA ALA A 160 -1.67 5.24 -5.38
C ALA A 160 -3.13 5.64 -5.60
N SER A 161 -3.83 4.93 -6.50
CA SER A 161 -5.20 5.26 -6.90
C SER A 161 -6.26 4.55 -6.06
N TYR A 162 -6.08 3.25 -5.79
CA TYR A 162 -7.07 2.43 -5.09
C TYR A 162 -6.95 2.60 -3.56
N PHE A 163 -5.75 2.45 -3.01
CA PHE A 163 -5.51 2.61 -1.57
C PHE A 163 -5.14 4.04 -1.15
N GLY A 164 -4.85 4.91 -2.11
CA GLY A 164 -4.40 6.26 -1.79
C GLY A 164 -3.08 6.30 -1.03
N ASN A 165 -2.17 5.34 -1.23
CA ASN A 165 -0.92 5.30 -0.50
C ASN A 165 0.01 6.46 -0.92
N ALA A 166 0.52 7.23 0.05
CA ALA A 166 1.30 8.44 -0.24
C ALA A 166 2.69 8.13 -0.83
N GLU A 167 3.35 7.06 -0.38
CA GLU A 167 4.62 6.60 -0.95
C GLU A 167 4.43 6.08 -2.39
N ALA A 168 3.33 5.37 -2.66
CA ALA A 168 2.97 4.96 -4.01
C ALA A 168 2.75 6.16 -4.94
N GLN A 169 2.01 7.17 -4.47
CA GLN A 169 1.77 8.41 -5.20
C GLN A 169 3.08 9.14 -5.52
N TYR A 170 4.02 9.18 -4.58
CA TYR A 170 5.36 9.72 -4.81
C TYR A 170 6.16 8.93 -5.86
N ASN A 171 6.23 7.60 -5.73
CA ASN A 171 6.97 6.75 -6.66
C ASN A 171 6.38 6.82 -8.07
N LEU A 172 5.05 6.78 -8.20
CA LEU A 172 4.37 6.95 -9.48
C LEU A 172 4.66 8.33 -10.08
N ALA A 173 4.66 9.38 -9.27
CA ALA A 173 5.01 10.71 -9.73
C ALA A 173 6.43 10.77 -10.31
N ARG A 174 7.40 10.14 -9.63
CA ARG A 174 8.77 10.03 -10.13
C ARG A 174 8.84 9.31 -11.47
N MET A 175 8.11 8.21 -11.64
CA MET A 175 8.10 7.51 -12.93
C MET A 175 7.57 8.39 -14.07
N TYR A 176 6.54 9.19 -13.82
CA TYR A 176 6.05 10.19 -14.79
C TYR A 176 7.06 11.31 -15.07
N LEU A 177 7.77 11.78 -14.05
CA LEU A 177 8.77 12.85 -14.19
C LEU A 177 10.04 12.39 -14.92
N ASP A 178 10.47 11.16 -14.64
CA ASP A 178 11.70 10.57 -15.16
C ASP A 178 11.46 9.86 -16.51
N GLY A 179 10.21 9.52 -16.84
CA GLY A 179 9.85 8.77 -18.06
C GLY A 179 10.27 7.30 -18.01
N VAL A 180 10.25 6.69 -16.82
CA VAL A 180 10.68 5.30 -16.60
C VAL A 180 9.51 4.36 -16.89
N GLY A 181 9.64 3.51 -17.91
CA GLY A 181 8.59 2.58 -18.34
C GLY A 181 7.38 3.25 -19.01
N MET A 182 7.46 4.54 -19.31
CA MET A 182 6.43 5.30 -20.01
C MET A 182 6.97 6.64 -20.53
N PRO A 183 6.29 7.31 -21.49
CA PRO A 183 6.63 8.67 -21.86
C PRO A 183 6.58 9.63 -20.67
N ARG A 184 7.54 10.55 -20.61
CA ARG A 184 7.61 11.57 -19.58
C ARG A 184 6.37 12.47 -19.62
N ASP A 185 5.72 12.65 -18.47
CA ASP A 185 4.61 13.58 -18.29
C ASP A 185 4.77 14.37 -16.98
N THR A 186 5.24 15.60 -17.13
CA THR A 186 5.52 16.46 -15.97
C THR A 186 4.23 16.93 -15.27
N ARG A 187 3.13 17.10 -16.00
CA ARG A 187 1.87 17.58 -15.42
C ARG A 187 1.24 16.51 -14.54
N TYR A 188 1.21 15.26 -15.01
CA TYR A 188 0.75 14.13 -14.21
C TYR A 188 1.66 13.88 -13.01
N GLY A 189 2.98 13.98 -13.19
CA GLY A 189 3.95 13.89 -12.09
C GLY A 189 3.66 14.91 -10.97
N ILE A 190 3.51 16.20 -11.31
CA ILE A 190 3.19 17.25 -10.33
C ILE A 190 1.86 16.98 -9.62
N ARG A 191 0.84 16.48 -10.33
CA ARG A 191 -0.47 16.15 -9.74
C ARG A 191 -0.33 15.08 -8.65
N TRP A 192 0.39 14.01 -8.95
CA TRP A 192 0.65 12.92 -7.99
C TRP A 192 1.51 13.38 -6.82
N LEU A 193 2.56 14.19 -7.06
CA LEU A 193 3.33 14.82 -5.99
C LEU A 193 2.47 15.66 -5.07
N GLY A 194 1.56 16.46 -5.63
CA GLY A 194 0.63 17.27 -4.84
C GLY A 194 -0.25 16.42 -3.94
N LEU A 195 -0.74 15.27 -4.40
CA LEU A 195 -1.53 14.34 -3.58
C LEU A 195 -0.69 13.75 -2.44
N ALA A 196 0.50 13.25 -2.74
CA ALA A 196 1.41 12.67 -1.76
C ALA A 196 1.86 13.70 -0.71
N ALA A 197 2.20 14.92 -1.15
CA ALA A 197 2.67 16.01 -0.30
C ALA A 197 1.62 16.43 0.74
N ARG A 198 0.34 16.49 0.35
CA ARG A 198 -0.77 16.79 1.28
C ARG A 198 -0.97 15.69 2.32
N LYS A 199 -0.65 14.44 1.98
CA LYS A 199 -0.68 13.29 2.91
C LYS A 199 0.55 13.22 3.81
N GLY A 200 1.49 14.16 3.69
CA GLY A 200 2.68 14.22 4.53
C GLY A 200 3.86 13.42 4.00
N GLN A 201 3.84 12.94 2.76
CA GLN A 201 5.01 12.27 2.17
C GLN A 201 6.12 13.31 1.94
N HIS A 202 7.12 13.32 2.81
CA HIS A 202 8.15 14.35 2.85
C HIS A 202 9.05 14.34 1.61
N GLN A 203 9.34 13.20 1.00
CA GLN A 203 10.05 13.19 -0.29
C GLN A 203 9.22 13.84 -1.41
N ALA A 204 7.90 13.70 -1.38
CA ALA A 204 7.03 14.36 -2.35
C ALA A 204 6.93 15.87 -2.09
N GLN A 205 6.87 16.28 -0.83
CA GLN A 205 6.93 17.69 -0.44
C GLN A 205 8.23 18.33 -0.91
N ALA A 206 9.38 17.67 -0.72
CA ALA A 206 10.66 18.17 -1.15
C ALA A 206 10.73 18.34 -2.68
N LEU A 207 10.34 17.31 -3.43
CA LEU A 207 10.39 17.34 -4.89
C LEU A 207 9.42 18.38 -5.46
N LEU A 208 8.18 18.44 -4.95
CA LEU A 208 7.22 19.46 -5.32
C LEU A 208 7.73 20.87 -4.99
N GLY A 209 8.34 21.02 -3.81
CA GLY A 209 8.93 22.27 -3.35
C GLY A 209 10.03 22.78 -4.28
N GLN A 210 10.96 21.91 -4.67
CA GLN A 210 11.98 22.24 -5.68
C GLN A 210 11.36 22.66 -7.02
N MET A 211 10.39 21.89 -7.52
CA MET A 211 9.76 22.17 -8.81
C MET A 211 9.04 23.53 -8.81
N LEU A 212 8.31 23.84 -7.74
CA LEU A 212 7.64 25.13 -7.57
C LEU A 212 8.65 26.28 -7.41
N PHE A 213 9.72 26.06 -6.65
CA PHE A 213 10.75 27.08 -6.43
C PHE A 213 11.49 27.45 -7.71
N ASN A 214 11.77 26.47 -8.56
CA ASN A 214 12.46 26.63 -9.83
C ASN A 214 11.52 26.96 -11.01
N GLY A 215 10.20 26.78 -10.86
CA GLY A 215 9.25 26.90 -11.97
C GLY A 215 9.35 25.75 -12.99
N THR A 216 9.76 24.56 -12.55
CA THR A 216 9.84 23.37 -13.42
C THR A 216 8.43 22.81 -13.65
N GLY A 217 7.96 22.82 -14.90
CA GLY A 217 6.67 22.26 -15.29
C GLY A 217 5.43 23.09 -14.89
N SER A 218 5.63 24.25 -14.25
CA SER A 218 4.57 25.22 -13.91
C SER A 218 5.18 26.62 -13.70
N GLN A 219 4.34 27.63 -13.47
CA GLN A 219 4.84 28.97 -13.11
C GLN A 219 5.59 28.93 -11.76
N ARG A 220 6.74 29.62 -11.72
CA ARG A 220 7.58 29.75 -10.53
C ARG A 220 6.77 30.32 -9.35
N GLN A 221 6.83 29.62 -8.23
CA GLN A 221 6.16 29.95 -6.97
C GLN A 221 7.16 29.73 -5.83
N ALA A 222 8.13 30.65 -5.69
CA ALA A 222 9.26 30.51 -4.77
C ALA A 222 8.83 30.36 -3.31
N ALA A 223 7.99 31.26 -2.81
CA ALA A 223 7.44 31.18 -1.45
C ALA A 223 6.76 29.84 -1.16
N ARG A 224 5.87 29.37 -2.06
CA ARG A 224 5.17 28.08 -1.91
C ARG A 224 6.13 26.90 -1.98
N GLY A 225 7.13 26.97 -2.86
CA GLY A 225 8.17 25.95 -2.96
C GLY A 225 8.99 25.83 -1.68
N LEU A 226 9.38 26.98 -1.10
CA LEU A 226 10.12 27.05 0.15
C LEU A 226 9.29 26.54 1.34
N MET A 227 7.99 26.85 1.39
CA MET A 227 7.07 26.29 2.39
C MET A 227 7.07 24.75 2.35
N TRP A 228 6.92 24.13 1.17
CA TRP A 228 6.96 22.67 1.03
C TRP A 228 8.31 22.07 1.40
N LEU A 229 9.41 22.73 1.03
CA LEU A 229 10.76 22.30 1.42
C LEU A 229 10.98 22.37 2.92
N THR A 230 10.38 23.34 3.61
CA THR A 230 10.46 23.46 5.07
C THR A 230 9.77 22.26 5.73
N LEU A 231 8.53 21.95 5.33
CA LEU A 231 7.79 20.77 5.82
C LEU A 231 8.55 19.47 5.57
N ALA A 232 9.14 19.35 4.39
CA ALA A 232 9.91 18.17 4.01
C ALA A 232 11.16 18.00 4.86
N GLN A 233 11.88 19.09 5.12
CA GLN A 233 13.08 19.07 5.96
C GLN A 233 12.76 18.61 7.38
N ASP A 234 11.70 19.14 7.98
CA ASP A 234 11.31 18.84 9.36
C ASP A 234 10.96 17.35 9.55
N SER A 235 10.49 16.72 8.48
CA SER A 235 10.11 15.30 8.45
C SER A 235 11.19 14.39 7.86
N ALA A 236 12.32 14.93 7.40
CA ALA A 236 13.35 14.16 6.71
C ALA A 236 14.16 13.28 7.66
N GLY A 237 14.41 12.04 7.24
CA GLY A 237 15.30 11.12 7.94
C GLY A 237 16.77 11.58 7.94
N PRO A 238 17.63 10.92 8.74
CA PRO A 238 19.07 11.22 8.77
C PRO A 238 19.73 11.01 7.40
N ASP A 239 19.31 9.97 6.67
CA ASP A 239 19.90 9.56 5.37
C ASP A 239 19.41 10.42 4.19
N GLU A 240 18.38 11.25 4.39
CA GLU A 240 17.77 12.07 3.34
C GLU A 240 18.43 13.45 3.22
N ILE A 241 19.77 13.43 3.07
CA ILE A 241 20.62 14.61 2.98
C ILE A 241 20.17 15.52 1.84
N TRP A 242 19.74 14.94 0.72
CA TRP A 242 19.28 15.68 -0.45
C TRP A 242 18.10 16.63 -0.14
N ILE A 243 17.20 16.29 0.80
CA ILE A 243 16.07 17.15 1.19
C ILE A 243 16.59 18.39 1.90
N LYS A 244 17.51 18.19 2.86
CA LYS A 244 18.13 19.27 3.63
C LYS A 244 18.94 20.20 2.74
N ASP A 245 19.69 19.65 1.79
CA ASP A 245 20.47 20.44 0.83
C ASP A 245 19.58 21.21 -0.14
N SER A 246 18.45 20.62 -0.54
CA SER A 246 17.45 21.29 -1.37
C SER A 246 16.82 22.48 -0.65
N TYR A 247 16.45 22.30 0.62
CA TYR A 247 15.95 23.39 1.46
C TYR A 247 17.00 24.49 1.61
N LYS A 248 18.24 24.16 2.00
CA LYS A 248 19.33 25.15 2.16
C LYS A 248 19.58 25.93 0.87
N THR A 249 19.62 25.23 -0.27
CA THR A 249 19.81 25.83 -1.58
C THR A 249 18.67 26.79 -1.91
N ALA A 250 17.41 26.37 -1.74
CA ALA A 250 16.26 27.22 -1.99
C ALA A 250 16.25 28.44 -1.05
N LEU A 251 16.53 28.22 0.24
CA LEU A 251 16.60 29.28 1.24
C LEU A 251 17.66 30.32 0.84
N SER A 252 18.87 29.90 0.49
CA SER A 252 19.96 30.81 0.08
C SER A 252 19.61 31.70 -1.13
N LYS A 253 18.74 31.21 -2.03
CA LYS A 253 18.31 31.91 -3.25
C LYS A 253 17.01 32.69 -3.09
N ALA A 254 16.25 32.43 -2.03
CA ALA A 254 14.97 33.07 -1.80
C ALA A 254 15.16 34.51 -1.30
N SER A 255 14.38 35.45 -1.83
CA SER A 255 14.31 36.82 -1.32
C SER A 255 13.71 36.84 0.09
N GLU A 256 13.90 37.95 0.81
CA GLU A 256 13.28 38.12 2.13
C GLU A 256 11.75 38.06 2.04
N ASP A 257 11.15 38.66 1.01
CA ASP A 257 9.71 38.59 0.75
C ASP A 257 9.23 37.14 0.52
N ASP A 258 9.96 36.36 -0.28
CA ASP A 258 9.64 34.95 -0.53
C ASP A 258 9.68 34.13 0.77
N ARG A 259 10.65 34.41 1.64
CA ARG A 259 10.79 33.75 2.95
C ARG A 259 9.66 34.14 3.89
N ALA A 260 9.32 35.42 3.97
CA ALA A 260 8.22 35.91 4.80
C ALA A 260 6.87 35.32 4.36
N MET A 261 6.60 35.29 3.04
CA MET A 261 5.41 34.64 2.49
C MET A 261 5.41 33.13 2.77
N ALA A 262 6.54 32.44 2.61
CA ALA A 262 6.65 31.02 2.89
C ALA A 262 6.29 30.69 4.35
N LEU A 263 6.76 31.49 5.30
CA LEU A 263 6.43 31.35 6.72
C LEU A 263 4.93 31.55 6.99
N GLN A 264 4.32 32.58 6.39
CA GLN A 264 2.88 32.81 6.51
C GLN A 264 2.06 31.64 5.94
N MET A 265 2.48 31.09 4.79
CA MET A 265 1.82 29.92 4.20
C MET A 265 2.00 28.68 5.09
N LEU A 266 3.19 28.50 5.68
CA LEU A 266 3.48 27.39 6.58
C LEU A 266 2.61 27.44 7.83
N GLU A 267 2.47 28.62 8.44
CA GLU A 267 1.62 28.81 9.62
C GLU A 267 0.17 28.43 9.33
N ARG A 268 -0.40 28.93 8.22
CA ARG A 268 -1.75 28.57 7.78
C ARG A 268 -1.90 27.07 7.51
N TRP A 269 -0.89 26.46 6.90
CA TRP A 269 -0.88 25.02 6.62
C TRP A 269 -0.90 24.19 7.91
N VAL A 270 -0.13 24.60 8.92
CA VAL A 270 -0.07 23.92 10.22
C VAL A 270 -1.36 24.12 11.01
N GLN A 271 -1.94 25.33 10.99
CA GLN A 271 -3.22 25.62 11.63
C GLN A 271 -4.35 24.78 11.03
N GLY A 272 -4.48 24.73 9.70
CA GLY A 272 -5.53 23.95 9.02
C GLY A 272 -5.40 22.42 9.13
N ARG A 273 -4.36 21.89 9.79
CA ARG A 273 -4.26 20.46 10.14
C ARG A 273 -4.64 20.16 11.60
N ARG A 274 -4.79 21.19 12.43
CA ARG A 274 -5.17 21.06 13.85
C ARG A 274 -6.69 21.07 14.03
N ASP A 275 -7.42 21.62 13.06
CA ASP A 275 -8.88 21.63 12.96
C ASP A 275 -9.39 20.39 12.21
#